data_AF-A0A961BI66-F1
#
_entry.id   AF-A0A961BI66-F1
#
_cell.length_a   1.000
_cell.length_b   1.000
_cell.length_c   1.000
_cell.angle_alpha   90.00
_cell.angle_beta   90.00
_cell.angle_gamma   90.00
#
_symmetry.space_group_name_H-M   'P 1'
#
loop_
_entity.id
_entity.type
_entity.pdbx_description
1 polymer ?
#
loop_
_entity_poly.entity_id
_entity_poly.type
_entity_poly.pdbx_seq_one_letter_code
_entity_poly.pdbx_strand_id
1 'polypeptide(L)'
;EPWDLGLGGYQLGNFPVDWSELNGKYRDVVRRFWRGEGHTQAEFASRICASEAEFAHNSRGARASVNLITSHDGFTLADLVSYEHKHNLSNGEDNRDGDNHNLSRNHGVEGPTEDPEILAVRRRQVRNLLGTLFLSQGVPFLLAGDEIGRTQGGNNNSYCQDNPTSWHDWNLSEDRLQLLRYVKRLIAFRRKRPTFRKRHFFTGEPLRPDQERDIAWYTPAGQAPTPDAWHTTAPGAFAAILHPRSSHFATFWQPLPPKERLWTMILFNARSKEVRFTIPGKAGAIWTQVLDTMLEEAFPEEGAIESKGEGETITVSPSSMQVWESPEC
;
A
#
# COMPACT_ATOMS: atom_id res chain seq x y z
N GLU A 1 16.26 5.15 -12.03
CA GLU A 1 15.82 3.79 -12.36
C GLU A 1 17.02 2.87 -12.17
N PRO A 2 16.96 1.90 -11.24
CA PRO A 2 18.12 1.06 -10.93
C PRO A 2 18.22 -0.17 -11.85
N TRP A 3 17.91 0.01 -13.13
CA TRP A 3 18.07 -1.02 -14.15
C TRP A 3 18.32 -0.41 -15.54
N ASP A 4 18.92 -1.20 -16.43
CA ASP A 4 18.99 -0.95 -17.86
C ASP A 4 18.71 -2.25 -18.66
N LEU A 5 18.70 -2.16 -19.99
CA LEU A 5 18.42 -3.30 -20.89
C LEU A 5 19.63 -4.25 -21.07
N GLY A 6 20.81 -3.90 -20.55
CA GLY A 6 22.04 -4.64 -20.72
C GLY A 6 22.16 -5.87 -19.83
N LEU A 7 23.11 -6.74 -20.17
CA LEU A 7 23.45 -7.88 -19.32
C LEU A 7 24.00 -7.40 -17.98
N GLY A 8 23.38 -7.80 -16.88
CA GLY A 8 23.74 -7.32 -15.54
C GLY A 8 23.19 -5.91 -15.23
N GLY A 9 22.28 -5.40 -16.05
CA GLY A 9 21.68 -4.08 -15.89
C GLY A 9 20.85 -3.92 -14.63
N TYR A 10 20.29 -4.98 -14.06
CA TYR A 10 19.46 -4.91 -12.85
C TYR A 10 20.31 -4.65 -11.59
N GLN A 11 20.22 -3.44 -11.06
CA GLN A 11 21.07 -2.89 -9.99
C GLN A 11 20.26 -2.38 -8.79
N LEU A 12 19.05 -2.88 -8.58
CA LEU A 12 18.22 -2.49 -7.42
C LEU A 12 18.97 -2.76 -6.11
N GLY A 13 19.18 -1.70 -5.33
CA GLY A 13 19.93 -1.69 -4.08
C GLY A 13 21.41 -1.34 -4.26
N ASN A 14 21.99 -1.46 -5.45
CA ASN A 14 23.44 -1.32 -5.65
C ASN A 14 23.90 0.12 -5.90
N PHE A 15 23.00 1.11 -5.91
CA PHE A 15 23.41 2.50 -6.07
C PHE A 15 24.18 2.99 -4.84
N PRO A 16 25.08 3.99 -4.99
CA PRO A 16 25.83 4.55 -3.88
C PRO A 16 24.94 5.11 -2.76
N VAL A 17 25.55 5.37 -1.60
CA VAL A 17 24.90 6.12 -0.52
C VAL A 17 24.34 7.45 -1.04
N ASP A 18 23.27 7.94 -0.42
CA ASP A 18 22.48 9.12 -0.81
C ASP A 18 21.59 9.00 -2.04
N TRP A 19 21.70 7.92 -2.83
CA TRP A 19 20.73 7.64 -3.88
C TRP A 19 19.44 7.02 -3.32
N SER A 20 18.32 7.44 -3.89
CA SER A 20 17.02 6.79 -3.72
C SER A 20 16.63 6.14 -5.04
N GLU A 21 16.05 4.95 -4.98
CA GLU A 21 15.83 4.09 -6.14
C GLU A 21 14.36 3.74 -6.30
N LEU A 22 13.88 3.77 -7.54
CA LEU A 22 12.54 3.28 -7.89
C LEU A 22 12.45 1.79 -7.56
N ASN A 23 11.60 1.43 -6.60
CA ASN A 23 11.51 0.07 -6.09
C ASN A 23 10.54 -0.78 -6.93
N GLY A 24 11.05 -1.33 -8.04
CA GLY A 24 10.28 -2.24 -8.89
C GLY A 24 9.75 -3.47 -8.15
N LYS A 25 10.49 -3.99 -7.15
CA LYS A 25 9.99 -5.12 -6.33
C LYS A 25 8.81 -4.72 -5.45
N TYR A 26 8.79 -3.50 -4.91
CA TYR A 26 7.64 -2.98 -4.18
C TYR A 26 6.40 -2.96 -5.08
N ARG A 27 6.54 -2.38 -6.28
CA ARG A 27 5.47 -2.31 -7.30
C ARG A 27 4.87 -3.68 -7.55
N ASP A 28 5.72 -4.65 -7.90
CA ASP A 28 5.26 -5.98 -8.33
C ASP A 28 4.60 -6.75 -7.18
N VAL A 29 5.22 -6.79 -6.00
CA VAL A 29 4.69 -7.52 -4.84
C VAL A 29 3.37 -6.92 -4.33
N VAL A 30 3.26 -5.59 -4.28
CA VAL A 30 2.02 -4.93 -3.83
C VAL A 30 0.89 -5.16 -4.83
N ARG A 31 1.18 -5.10 -6.14
CA ARG A 31 0.21 -5.47 -7.20
C ARG A 31 -0.25 -6.92 -7.04
N ARG A 32 0.67 -7.87 -6.92
CA ARG A 32 0.37 -9.31 -6.72
C ARG A 32 -0.48 -9.57 -5.47
N PHE A 33 -0.14 -8.90 -4.36
CA PHE A 33 -0.88 -9.03 -3.11
C PHE A 33 -2.35 -8.64 -3.28
N TRP A 34 -2.62 -7.44 -3.81
CA TRP A 34 -3.99 -6.96 -4.01
C TRP A 34 -4.72 -7.62 -5.18
N ARG A 35 -3.99 -8.17 -6.14
CA ARG A 35 -4.54 -9.07 -7.16
C ARG A 35 -5.12 -10.35 -6.55
N GLY A 36 -4.70 -10.69 -5.34
CA GLY A 36 -5.17 -11.86 -4.57
C GLY A 36 -4.31 -13.09 -4.81
N GLU A 37 -3.01 -12.93 -5.06
CA GLU A 37 -2.09 -14.07 -5.16
C GLU A 37 -1.66 -14.63 -3.80
N GLY A 38 -1.52 -15.94 -3.73
CA GLY A 38 -0.86 -16.63 -2.63
C GLY A 38 0.65 -16.39 -2.56
N HIS A 39 1.27 -16.81 -1.47
CA HIS A 39 2.71 -16.71 -1.22
C HIS A 39 3.29 -15.27 -1.27
N THR A 40 2.45 -14.25 -1.12
CA THR A 40 2.87 -12.84 -1.18
C THR A 40 3.08 -12.21 0.19
N GLN A 41 2.59 -12.82 1.28
CA GLN A 41 2.48 -12.20 2.59
C GLN A 41 3.84 -11.77 3.18
N ALA A 42 4.83 -12.65 3.17
CA ALA A 42 6.18 -12.36 3.67
C ALA A 42 6.86 -11.22 2.88
N GLU A 43 6.82 -11.30 1.55
CA GLU A 43 7.42 -10.30 0.69
C GLU A 43 6.72 -8.95 0.86
N PHE A 44 5.38 -8.95 0.93
CA PHE A 44 4.57 -7.75 1.13
C PHE A 44 4.90 -7.07 2.46
N ALA A 45 4.99 -7.83 3.56
CA ALA A 45 5.39 -7.30 4.86
C ALA A 45 6.78 -6.63 4.80
N SER A 46 7.73 -7.26 4.10
CA SER A 46 9.05 -6.67 3.82
C SER A 46 8.96 -5.39 2.98
N ARG A 47 8.10 -5.36 1.94
CA ARG A 47 7.93 -4.18 1.07
C ARG A 47 7.40 -2.97 1.83
N ILE A 48 6.37 -3.15 2.66
CA ILE A 48 5.77 -2.03 3.41
C ILE A 48 6.69 -1.53 4.53
N CYS A 49 7.72 -2.29 4.90
CA CYS A 49 8.81 -1.91 5.80
C CYS A 49 10.05 -1.36 5.05
N ALA A 50 9.83 -0.67 3.93
CA ALA A 50 10.87 -0.02 3.12
C ALA A 50 11.90 -0.97 2.48
N SER A 51 11.56 -2.25 2.28
CA SER A 51 12.43 -3.21 1.57
C SER A 51 13.82 -3.29 2.22
N GLU A 52 13.86 -3.47 3.54
CA GLU A 52 15.10 -3.50 4.31
C GLU A 52 16.15 -4.44 3.71
N ALA A 53 15.77 -5.64 3.29
CA ALA A 53 16.68 -6.61 2.68
C ALA A 53 17.40 -6.08 1.43
N GLU A 54 16.76 -5.19 0.67
CA GLU A 54 17.36 -4.56 -0.51
C GLU A 54 18.21 -3.33 -0.17
N PHE A 55 17.88 -2.58 0.88
CA PHE A 55 18.44 -1.25 1.11
C PHE A 55 19.23 -1.07 2.40
N ALA A 56 19.18 -2.01 3.36
CA ALA A 56 19.82 -1.90 4.66
C ALA A 56 21.31 -2.30 4.64
N HIS A 57 22.05 -1.67 3.74
CA HIS A 57 23.49 -1.76 3.64
C HIS A 57 24.05 -0.36 3.36
N ASN A 58 25.38 -0.19 3.49
CA ASN A 58 26.06 1.10 3.24
C ASN A 58 25.46 2.31 3.98
N SER A 59 24.94 2.10 5.20
CA SER A 59 24.30 3.13 6.04
C SER A 59 23.12 3.84 5.38
N ARG A 60 22.49 3.24 4.37
CA ARG A 60 21.26 3.74 3.77
C ARG A 60 20.09 3.53 4.73
N GLY A 61 19.11 4.43 4.67
CA GLY A 61 17.90 4.37 5.49
C GLY A 61 16.66 4.10 4.65
N ALA A 62 15.49 4.09 5.28
CA ALA A 62 14.21 3.79 4.62
C ALA A 62 13.93 4.68 3.39
N ARG A 63 14.46 5.91 3.36
CA ARG A 63 14.34 6.84 2.22
C ARG A 63 14.96 6.32 0.91
N ALA A 64 15.87 5.35 0.99
CA ALA A 64 16.50 4.76 -0.20
C ALA A 64 15.46 4.06 -1.11
N SER A 65 14.34 3.62 -0.53
CA SER A 65 13.24 3.01 -1.25
C SER A 65 12.25 4.08 -1.72
N VAL A 66 12.15 4.27 -3.04
CA VAL A 66 11.06 5.03 -3.67
C VAL A 66 9.98 4.03 -4.08
N ASN A 67 8.92 3.95 -3.28
CA ASN A 67 7.80 3.04 -3.48
C ASN A 67 6.86 3.62 -4.54
N LEU A 68 6.47 2.80 -5.50
CA LEU A 68 5.53 3.17 -6.55
C LEU A 68 4.59 1.99 -6.84
N ILE A 69 3.34 2.29 -7.16
CA ILE A 69 2.40 1.29 -7.70
C ILE A 69 2.35 1.41 -9.22
N THR A 70 2.51 2.61 -9.76
CA THR A 70 2.35 2.99 -11.16
C THR A 70 3.39 4.04 -11.51
N SER A 71 3.78 4.11 -12.77
CA SER A 71 4.63 5.15 -13.34
C SER A 71 4.12 5.47 -14.75
N HIS A 72 4.87 6.28 -15.50
CA HIS A 72 4.57 6.49 -16.91
C HIS A 72 4.77 5.21 -17.75
N ASP A 73 5.54 4.24 -17.25
CA ASP A 73 5.71 2.92 -17.85
C ASP A 73 4.65 1.95 -17.31
N GLY A 74 3.87 1.38 -18.21
CA GLY A 74 2.78 0.48 -17.88
C GLY A 74 1.45 1.20 -17.68
N PHE A 75 0.52 0.56 -16.98
CA PHE A 75 -0.81 1.10 -16.72
C PHE A 75 -0.81 2.27 -15.72
N THR A 76 -1.76 3.18 -15.93
CA THR A 76 -2.31 4.04 -14.86
C THR A 76 -2.95 3.20 -13.76
N LEU A 77 -3.24 3.79 -12.59
CA LEU A 77 -3.88 3.05 -11.50
C LEU A 77 -5.31 2.63 -11.84
N ALA A 78 -6.04 3.46 -12.59
CA ALA A 78 -7.38 3.13 -13.06
C ALA A 78 -7.35 1.95 -14.04
N ASP A 79 -6.37 1.91 -14.94
CA ASP A 79 -6.24 0.83 -15.92
C ASP A 79 -5.72 -0.46 -15.28
N LEU A 80 -4.84 -0.36 -14.28
CA LEU A 80 -4.31 -1.50 -13.52
C LEU A 80 -5.43 -2.37 -12.90
N VAL A 81 -6.56 -1.76 -12.53
CA VAL A 81 -7.73 -2.45 -11.99
C VAL A 81 -8.85 -2.66 -13.03
N SER A 82 -8.62 -2.30 -14.29
CA SER A 82 -9.65 -2.35 -15.34
C SER A 82 -9.28 -3.21 -16.54
N TYR A 83 -8.01 -3.57 -16.72
CA TYR A 83 -7.52 -4.33 -17.88
C TYR A 83 -6.60 -5.48 -17.45
N GLU A 84 -6.76 -6.66 -18.04
CA GLU A 84 -5.81 -7.77 -17.93
C GLU A 84 -4.76 -7.75 -19.05
N HIS A 85 -5.10 -7.17 -20.20
CA HIS A 85 -4.22 -7.12 -21.37
C HIS A 85 -3.94 -5.68 -21.78
N LYS A 86 -2.79 -5.46 -22.42
CA LYS A 86 -2.45 -4.16 -23.00
C LYS A 86 -3.19 -3.94 -24.32
N HIS A 87 -3.62 -2.70 -24.55
CA HIS A 87 -4.37 -2.23 -25.71
C HIS A 87 -3.60 -1.10 -26.40
N ASN A 88 -2.41 -1.41 -26.91
CA ASN A 88 -1.46 -0.47 -27.50
C ASN A 88 -1.62 -0.33 -29.02
N LEU A 89 -2.70 -0.85 -29.61
CA LEU A 89 -2.91 -0.83 -31.08
C LEU A 89 -2.83 0.58 -31.68
N SER A 90 -3.21 1.61 -30.91
CA SER A 90 -3.11 3.02 -31.32
C SER A 90 -1.67 3.49 -31.55
N ASN A 91 -0.66 2.76 -31.07
CA ASN A 91 0.76 3.08 -31.21
C ASN A 91 1.32 2.72 -32.61
N GLY A 92 0.61 1.88 -33.38
CA GLY A 92 1.02 1.50 -34.74
C GLY A 92 2.08 0.39 -34.80
N GLU A 93 2.32 -0.33 -33.70
CA GLU A 93 3.31 -1.41 -33.61
C GLU A 93 2.69 -2.81 -33.47
N ASP A 94 1.43 -2.97 -33.91
CA ASP A 94 0.66 -4.21 -33.84
C ASP A 94 0.54 -4.78 -32.41
N ASN A 95 0.42 -3.90 -31.40
CA ASN A 95 0.38 -4.23 -29.98
C ASN A 95 1.63 -4.98 -29.47
N ARG A 96 2.76 -4.91 -30.18
CA ARG A 96 4.01 -5.59 -29.78
C ARG A 96 4.77 -4.82 -28.70
N ASP A 97 4.62 -3.51 -28.66
CA ASP A 97 5.26 -2.60 -27.73
C ASP A 97 4.63 -2.63 -26.32
N GLY A 98 5.38 -2.24 -25.30
CA GLY A 98 4.95 -2.29 -23.89
C GLY A 98 5.06 -3.66 -23.22
N ASP A 99 5.03 -3.68 -21.88
CA ASP A 99 5.19 -4.91 -21.09
C ASP A 99 3.92 -5.78 -21.13
N ASN A 100 4.09 -7.10 -21.20
CA ASN A 100 3.01 -8.07 -21.11
C ASN A 100 2.71 -8.47 -19.64
N HIS A 101 3.67 -8.27 -18.72
CA HIS A 101 3.56 -8.69 -17.33
C HIS A 101 3.10 -7.55 -16.40
N ASN A 102 1.86 -7.11 -16.56
CA ASN A 102 1.35 -5.92 -15.87
C ASN A 102 0.97 -6.14 -14.39
N LEU A 103 0.72 -7.40 -14.00
CA LEU A 103 0.20 -7.75 -12.66
C LEU A 103 -1.12 -7.04 -12.33
N SER A 104 -1.94 -6.83 -13.36
CA SER A 104 -3.25 -6.17 -13.31
C SER A 104 -4.39 -7.18 -13.13
N ARG A 105 -5.61 -6.67 -12.90
CA ARG A 105 -6.84 -7.47 -12.84
C ARG A 105 -8.05 -6.61 -13.21
N ASN A 106 -8.87 -7.09 -14.15
CA ASN A 106 -10.02 -6.33 -14.65
C ASN A 106 -11.32 -6.52 -13.84
N HIS A 107 -11.31 -7.48 -12.90
CA HIS A 107 -12.43 -7.86 -12.03
C HIS A 107 -13.68 -8.37 -12.75
N GLY A 108 -13.53 -8.94 -13.96
CA GLY A 108 -14.58 -9.67 -14.69
C GLY A 108 -14.94 -9.06 -16.04
N VAL A 109 -14.67 -7.77 -16.25
CA VAL A 109 -14.94 -7.07 -17.52
C VAL A 109 -13.67 -6.36 -17.96
N GLU A 110 -13.23 -6.54 -19.20
CA GLU A 110 -12.08 -5.80 -19.76
C GLU A 110 -12.50 -4.38 -20.13
N GLY A 111 -11.87 -3.38 -19.53
CA GLY A 111 -12.12 -1.97 -19.82
C GLY A 111 -13.36 -1.37 -19.14
N PRO A 112 -13.99 -0.34 -19.74
CA PRO A 112 -15.15 0.36 -19.16
C PRO A 112 -16.36 -0.57 -18.91
N THR A 113 -17.10 -0.31 -17.84
CA THR A 113 -18.32 -1.05 -17.49
C THR A 113 -19.28 -0.17 -16.70
N GLU A 114 -20.57 -0.51 -16.75
CA GLU A 114 -21.63 0.09 -15.92
C GLU A 114 -22.05 -0.82 -14.76
N ASP A 115 -21.45 -2.01 -14.64
CA ASP A 115 -21.75 -2.96 -13.56
C ASP A 115 -21.34 -2.37 -12.19
N PRO A 116 -22.30 -2.06 -11.30
CA PRO A 116 -22.00 -1.41 -10.02
C PRO A 116 -21.16 -2.28 -9.08
N GLU A 117 -21.25 -3.61 -9.17
CA GLU A 117 -20.48 -4.53 -8.33
C GLU A 117 -19.00 -4.50 -8.74
N ILE A 118 -18.72 -4.52 -10.05
CA ILE A 118 -17.35 -4.42 -10.58
C ILE A 118 -16.76 -3.05 -10.25
N LEU A 119 -17.51 -1.97 -10.49
CA LEU A 119 -17.06 -0.61 -10.18
C LEU A 119 -16.75 -0.44 -8.68
N ALA A 120 -17.56 -1.02 -7.79
CA ALA A 120 -17.29 -1.00 -6.35
C ALA A 120 -15.98 -1.72 -5.99
N VAL A 121 -15.71 -2.89 -6.57
CA VAL A 121 -14.46 -3.62 -6.34
C VAL A 121 -13.26 -2.84 -6.87
N ARG A 122 -13.35 -2.24 -8.07
CA ARG A 122 -12.28 -1.42 -8.67
C ARG A 122 -11.95 -0.20 -7.81
N ARG A 123 -12.97 0.56 -7.38
CA ARG A 123 -12.79 1.70 -6.46
C ARG A 123 -12.10 1.26 -5.17
N ARG A 124 -12.50 0.11 -4.61
CA ARG A 124 -11.85 -0.46 -3.41
C ARG A 124 -10.40 -0.86 -3.67
N GLN A 125 -10.06 -1.48 -4.80
CA GLN A 125 -8.67 -1.82 -5.14
C GLN A 125 -7.80 -0.58 -5.35
N VAL A 126 -8.32 0.46 -6.00
CA VAL A 126 -7.63 1.76 -6.10
C VAL A 126 -7.31 2.31 -4.72
N ARG A 127 -8.29 2.30 -3.80
CA ARG A 127 -8.07 2.74 -2.41
C ARG A 127 -7.07 1.85 -1.67
N ASN A 128 -7.12 0.53 -1.84
CA ASN A 128 -6.16 -0.38 -1.23
C ASN A 128 -4.72 -0.10 -1.70
N LEU A 129 -4.52 0.09 -3.00
CA LEU A 129 -3.19 0.33 -3.57
C LEU A 129 -2.63 1.68 -3.11
N LEU A 130 -3.45 2.74 -3.13
CA LEU A 130 -3.07 4.07 -2.63
C LEU A 130 -2.85 4.06 -1.12
N GLY A 131 -3.72 3.42 -0.35
CA GLY A 131 -3.56 3.23 1.10
C GLY A 131 -2.25 2.52 1.41
N THR A 132 -1.95 1.42 0.71
CA THR A 132 -0.68 0.69 0.88
C THR A 132 0.51 1.61 0.60
N LEU A 133 0.48 2.34 -0.52
CA LEU A 133 1.53 3.27 -0.92
C LEU A 133 1.82 4.33 0.15
N PHE A 134 0.76 5.00 0.63
CA PHE A 134 0.90 6.10 1.59
C PHE A 134 1.08 5.65 3.04
N LEU A 135 0.81 4.39 3.38
CA LEU A 135 1.01 3.82 4.72
C LEU A 135 2.30 2.98 4.83
N SER A 136 3.01 2.75 3.74
CA SER A 136 4.31 2.08 3.74
C SER A 136 5.46 2.98 4.21
N GLN A 137 6.50 2.42 4.82
CA GLN A 137 7.78 3.11 5.01
C GLN A 137 8.47 3.35 3.67
N GLY A 138 9.27 4.42 3.59
CA GLY A 138 9.96 4.85 2.36
C GLY A 138 9.37 6.12 1.77
N VAL A 139 9.70 6.42 0.51
CA VAL A 139 9.21 7.60 -0.20
C VAL A 139 8.10 7.18 -1.17
N PRO A 140 6.83 7.59 -0.96
CA PRO A 140 5.77 7.28 -1.92
C PRO A 140 5.93 8.13 -3.18
N PHE A 141 5.87 7.48 -4.34
CA PHE A 141 5.80 8.07 -5.66
C PHE A 141 4.38 7.86 -6.20
N LEU A 142 3.68 8.96 -6.50
CA LEU A 142 2.34 8.96 -7.09
C LEU A 142 2.45 9.42 -8.54
N LEU A 143 1.98 8.59 -9.48
CA LEU A 143 1.83 9.00 -10.87
C LEU A 143 0.76 10.08 -10.99
N ALA A 144 1.09 11.19 -11.65
CA ALA A 144 0.15 12.28 -11.88
C ALA A 144 -1.08 11.78 -12.66
N GLY A 145 -2.27 12.13 -12.16
CA GLY A 145 -3.54 11.71 -12.72
C GLY A 145 -4.17 10.51 -12.01
N ASP A 146 -3.40 9.70 -11.28
CA ASP A 146 -3.98 8.58 -10.52
C ASP A 146 -4.90 9.08 -9.39
N GLU A 147 -4.67 10.29 -8.87
CA GLU A 147 -5.52 10.93 -7.87
C GLU A 147 -6.89 11.36 -8.39
N ILE A 148 -7.07 11.38 -9.72
CA ILE A 148 -8.34 11.69 -10.39
C ILE A 148 -8.82 10.53 -11.28
N GLY A 149 -8.19 9.36 -11.18
CA GLY A 149 -8.57 8.18 -11.97
C GLY A 149 -8.31 8.36 -13.47
N ARG A 150 -7.17 8.97 -13.83
CA ARG A 150 -6.70 9.06 -15.22
C ARG A 150 -6.61 7.67 -15.82
N THR A 151 -7.06 7.53 -17.07
CA THR A 151 -7.02 6.30 -17.86
C THR A 151 -6.36 6.59 -19.20
N GLN A 152 -5.61 5.61 -19.70
CA GLN A 152 -5.06 5.55 -21.06
C GLN A 152 -5.83 4.53 -21.91
N GLY A 153 -7.04 4.13 -21.50
CA GLY A 153 -7.87 3.18 -22.25
C GLY A 153 -7.25 1.79 -22.37
N GLY A 154 -6.43 1.38 -21.38
CA GLY A 154 -5.70 0.12 -21.44
C GLY A 154 -4.43 0.18 -22.31
N ASN A 155 -4.03 1.35 -22.81
CA ASN A 155 -2.70 1.51 -23.40
C ASN A 155 -1.67 1.64 -22.27
N ASN A 156 -0.76 0.66 -22.16
CA ASN A 156 0.26 0.62 -21.10
C ASN A 156 1.63 1.18 -21.54
N ASN A 157 1.68 1.78 -22.73
CA ASN A 157 2.89 2.32 -23.32
C ASN A 157 2.56 3.52 -24.20
N SER A 158 1.89 4.53 -23.64
CA SER A 158 1.34 5.67 -24.40
C SER A 158 2.41 6.69 -24.84
N TYR A 159 3.65 6.25 -25.12
CA TYR A 159 4.81 7.09 -25.32
C TYR A 159 4.70 8.00 -26.56
N CYS A 160 3.98 7.54 -27.59
CA CYS A 160 3.76 8.26 -28.85
C CYS A 160 2.37 8.90 -28.96
N GLN A 161 1.59 8.92 -27.87
CA GLN A 161 0.20 9.39 -27.88
C GLN A 161 0.12 10.84 -27.36
N ASP A 162 0.34 11.84 -28.23
CA ASP A 162 0.03 13.24 -27.89
C ASP A 162 -1.42 13.58 -28.25
N ASN A 163 -2.35 13.03 -27.47
CA ASN A 163 -3.80 13.13 -27.68
C ASN A 163 -4.56 12.78 -26.37
N PRO A 164 -5.91 12.79 -26.34
CA PRO A 164 -6.68 12.54 -25.13
C PRO A 164 -6.36 11.24 -24.37
N THR A 165 -5.72 10.25 -25.00
CA THR A 165 -5.21 9.05 -24.31
C THR A 165 -4.19 9.39 -23.22
N SER A 166 -3.34 10.40 -23.41
CA SER A 166 -2.30 10.79 -22.45
C SER A 166 -2.60 12.10 -21.71
N TRP A 167 -3.58 12.88 -22.18
CA TRP A 167 -3.92 14.16 -21.56
C TRP A 167 -4.58 13.98 -20.19
N HIS A 168 -4.54 15.03 -19.37
CA HIS A 168 -5.27 15.06 -18.11
C HIS A 168 -6.68 15.62 -18.36
N ASP A 169 -7.69 14.78 -18.11
CA ASP A 169 -9.09 15.18 -18.17
C ASP A 169 -9.53 15.79 -16.83
N TRP A 170 -9.72 17.11 -16.83
CA TRP A 170 -10.15 17.88 -15.65
C TRP A 170 -11.67 17.97 -15.50
N ASN A 171 -12.44 17.39 -16.43
CA ASN A 171 -13.88 17.27 -16.26
C ASN A 171 -14.22 16.09 -15.34
N LEU A 172 -14.11 16.33 -14.04
CA LEU A 172 -14.20 15.27 -13.03
C LEU A 172 -15.66 14.97 -12.65
N SER A 173 -16.05 13.70 -12.72
CA SER A 173 -17.28 13.19 -12.10
C SER A 173 -17.16 13.19 -10.57
N GLU A 174 -18.29 13.00 -9.87
CA GLU A 174 -18.29 12.96 -8.41
C GLU A 174 -17.41 11.81 -7.86
N ASP A 175 -17.43 10.63 -8.49
CA ASP A 175 -16.54 9.51 -8.12
C ASP A 175 -15.05 9.88 -8.21
N ARG A 176 -14.65 10.63 -9.25
CA ARG A 176 -13.26 11.11 -9.40
C ARG A 176 -12.93 12.19 -8.37
N LEU A 177 -13.88 13.08 -8.04
CA LEU A 177 -13.73 14.06 -6.96
C LEU A 177 -13.59 13.37 -5.59
N GLN A 178 -14.34 12.30 -5.35
CA GLN A 178 -14.22 11.49 -4.14
C GLN A 178 -12.84 10.82 -4.04
N LEU A 179 -12.33 10.26 -5.13
CA LEU A 179 -10.96 9.74 -5.18
C LEU A 179 -9.93 10.83 -4.86
N LEU A 180 -10.09 12.02 -5.43
CA LEU A 180 -9.21 13.16 -5.15
C LEU A 180 -9.26 13.57 -3.67
N ARG A 181 -10.45 13.60 -3.06
CA ARG A 181 -10.61 13.86 -1.62
C ARG A 181 -9.90 12.79 -0.79
N TYR A 182 -10.05 11.52 -1.16
CA TYR A 182 -9.39 10.40 -0.49
C TYR A 182 -7.85 10.52 -0.54
N VAL A 183 -7.27 10.79 -1.72
CA VAL A 183 -5.81 10.97 -1.86
C VAL A 183 -5.30 12.16 -1.06
N LYS A 184 -6.02 13.29 -1.08
CA LYS A 184 -5.69 14.46 -0.23
C LYS A 184 -5.68 14.10 1.25
N ARG A 185 -6.68 13.34 1.73
CA ARG A 185 -6.76 12.89 3.13
C ARG A 185 -5.64 11.91 3.48
N LEU A 186 -5.31 10.95 2.60
CA LEU A 186 -4.15 10.05 2.77
C LEU A 186 -2.83 10.80 2.91
N ILE A 187 -2.56 11.76 2.02
CA ILE A 187 -1.34 12.58 2.07
C ILE A 187 -1.29 13.37 3.39
N ALA A 188 -2.41 14.00 3.77
CA ALA A 188 -2.50 14.73 5.03
C ALA A 188 -2.30 13.81 6.24
N PHE A 189 -2.86 12.61 6.23
CA PHE A 189 -2.71 11.60 7.27
C PHE A 189 -1.25 11.16 7.42
N ARG A 190 -0.59 10.76 6.32
CA ARG A 190 0.85 10.42 6.31
C ARG A 190 1.71 11.56 6.84
N ARG A 191 1.43 12.81 6.45
CA ARG A 191 2.17 13.98 6.94
C ARG A 191 1.99 14.20 8.44
N LYS A 192 0.78 14.00 8.98
CA LYS A 192 0.47 14.15 10.40
C LYS A 192 0.97 13.00 11.28
N ARG A 193 1.33 11.85 10.69
CA ARG A 193 1.74 10.64 11.43
C ARG A 193 3.20 10.30 11.16
N PRO A 194 4.13 10.62 12.09
CA PRO A 194 5.54 10.25 11.95
C PRO A 194 5.77 8.74 11.82
N THR A 195 4.84 7.91 12.31
CA THR A 195 4.86 6.45 12.23
C THR A 195 5.12 5.94 10.80
N PHE A 196 4.63 6.62 9.76
CA PHE A 196 4.80 6.22 8.35
C PHE A 196 6.01 6.85 7.65
N ARG A 197 6.74 7.73 8.34
CA ARG A 197 7.85 8.52 7.79
C ARG A 197 9.14 8.31 8.59
N LYS A 198 9.36 7.10 9.08
CA LYS A 198 10.57 6.78 9.85
C LYS A 198 11.79 6.84 8.94
N ARG A 199 12.89 7.34 9.49
CA ARG A 199 14.18 7.45 8.77
C ARG A 199 14.94 6.13 8.76
N HIS A 200 14.79 5.36 9.83
CA HIS A 200 15.44 4.08 10.04
C HIS A 200 14.44 2.94 9.82
N PHE A 201 14.94 1.78 9.45
CA PHE A 201 14.15 0.56 9.37
C PHE A 201 13.59 0.19 10.74
N PHE A 202 12.48 -0.54 10.72
CA PHE A 202 11.98 -1.18 11.93
C PHE A 202 12.94 -2.29 12.33
N THR A 203 13.22 -2.45 13.62
CA THR A 203 14.06 -3.56 14.08
C THR A 203 13.24 -4.81 14.41
N GLY A 204 11.94 -4.64 14.64
CA GLY A 204 11.09 -5.69 15.20
C GLY A 204 11.44 -6.01 16.64
N GLU A 205 12.36 -5.28 17.27
CA GLU A 205 12.85 -5.51 18.63
C GLU A 205 12.21 -4.52 19.61
N PRO A 206 12.10 -4.89 20.90
CA PRO A 206 11.54 -4.01 21.90
C PRO A 206 12.44 -2.79 22.13
N LEU A 207 11.83 -1.62 22.35
CA LEU A 207 12.55 -0.36 22.62
C LEU A 207 13.45 -0.44 23.87
N ARG A 208 13.04 -1.28 24.84
CA ARG A 208 13.74 -1.66 26.08
C ARG A 208 13.27 -3.08 26.46
N PRO A 209 14.00 -3.84 27.29
CA PRO A 209 13.63 -5.23 27.64
C PRO A 209 12.19 -5.40 28.17
N ASP A 210 11.60 -4.34 28.72
CA ASP A 210 10.25 -4.26 29.30
C ASP A 210 9.25 -3.48 28.43
N GLN A 211 9.61 -3.10 27.20
CA GLN A 211 8.79 -2.30 26.30
C GLN A 211 8.35 -3.08 25.06
N GLU A 212 7.34 -2.55 24.40
CA GLU A 212 6.81 -3.09 23.16
C GLU A 212 7.79 -2.97 21.98
N ARG A 213 7.60 -3.83 20.98
CA ARG A 213 8.35 -3.83 19.71
C ARG A 213 7.99 -2.62 18.86
N ASP A 214 8.93 -2.14 18.07
CA ASP A 214 8.66 -1.00 17.17
C ASP A 214 7.72 -1.35 16.01
N ILE A 215 7.65 -2.64 15.65
CA ILE A 215 6.62 -3.27 14.84
C ILE A 215 6.31 -4.69 15.36
N ALA A 216 5.04 -5.07 15.33
CA ALA A 216 4.59 -6.43 15.60
C ALA A 216 3.61 -6.89 14.53
N TRP A 217 3.64 -8.18 14.19
CA TRP A 217 2.79 -8.78 13.17
C TRP A 217 1.87 -9.80 13.82
N TYR A 218 0.65 -9.91 13.30
CA TYR A 218 -0.35 -10.83 13.84
C TYR A 218 -1.12 -11.54 12.74
N THR A 219 -1.43 -12.80 12.98
CA THR A 219 -2.44 -13.55 12.24
C THR A 219 -3.84 -13.03 12.57
N PRO A 220 -4.88 -13.39 11.81
CA PRO A 220 -6.26 -13.05 12.15
C PRO A 220 -6.70 -13.51 13.54
N ALA A 221 -6.06 -14.55 14.09
CA ALA A 221 -6.33 -15.02 15.45
C ALA A 221 -5.73 -14.14 16.56
N GLY A 222 -5.06 -13.03 16.22
CA GLY A 222 -4.38 -12.16 17.20
C GLY A 222 -3.05 -12.72 17.73
N GLN A 223 -2.50 -13.74 17.06
CA GLN A 223 -1.26 -14.41 17.45
C GLN A 223 -0.10 -14.01 16.54
N ALA A 224 1.12 -13.98 17.08
CA ALA A 224 2.32 -13.81 16.26
C ALA A 224 2.40 -14.90 15.17
N PRO A 225 2.65 -14.54 13.90
CA PRO A 225 2.74 -15.50 12.81
C PRO A 225 3.96 -16.41 12.98
N THR A 226 3.74 -17.72 12.85
CA THR A 226 4.82 -18.70 12.72
C THR A 226 5.55 -18.54 11.38
N PRO A 227 6.76 -19.09 11.21
CA PRO A 227 7.45 -19.08 9.92
C PRO A 227 6.57 -19.61 8.77
N ASP A 228 5.85 -20.71 8.97
CA ASP A 228 4.98 -21.29 7.94
C ASP A 228 3.76 -20.39 7.61
N ALA A 229 3.24 -19.67 8.61
CA ALA A 229 2.12 -18.74 8.44
C ALA A 229 2.47 -17.54 7.53
N TRP A 230 3.76 -17.27 7.29
CA TRP A 230 4.20 -16.25 6.33
C TRP A 230 4.18 -16.72 4.88
N HIS A 231 4.19 -18.04 4.64
CA HIS A 231 4.36 -18.64 3.31
C HIS A 231 3.10 -19.35 2.80
N THR A 232 1.92 -18.92 3.26
CA THR A 232 0.64 -19.55 2.90
C THR A 232 0.35 -19.47 1.39
N THR A 233 -0.26 -20.53 0.84
CA THR A 233 -0.73 -20.59 -0.55
C THR A 233 -1.99 -19.75 -0.81
N ALA A 234 -2.67 -19.30 0.25
CA ALA A 234 -3.87 -18.47 0.16
C ALA A 234 -3.50 -16.99 0.04
N PRO A 235 -4.42 -16.14 -0.49
CA PRO A 235 -4.25 -14.69 -0.42
C PRO A 235 -4.07 -14.24 1.03
N GLY A 236 -3.19 -13.27 1.23
CA GLY A 236 -2.77 -12.86 2.57
C GLY A 236 -3.88 -12.21 3.39
N ALA A 237 -3.90 -12.52 4.69
CA ALA A 237 -4.71 -11.83 5.68
C ALA A 237 -3.97 -11.80 7.01
N PHE A 238 -3.55 -10.61 7.44
CA PHE A 238 -2.69 -10.40 8.60
C PHE A 238 -2.75 -8.94 9.04
N ALA A 239 -2.23 -8.67 10.24
CA ALA A 239 -2.20 -7.35 10.84
C ALA A 239 -0.78 -6.92 11.17
N ALA A 240 -0.56 -5.62 11.15
CA ALA A 240 0.66 -4.97 11.63
C ALA A 240 0.29 -3.95 12.70
N ILE A 241 1.00 -3.97 13.83
CA ILE A 241 0.95 -2.90 14.83
C ILE A 241 2.28 -2.16 14.80
N LEU A 242 2.19 -0.85 14.59
CA LEU A 242 3.33 0.04 14.47
C LEU A 242 3.42 0.93 15.71
N HIS A 243 4.58 0.90 16.37
CA HIS A 243 4.87 1.81 17.45
C HIS A 243 5.11 3.22 16.90
N PRO A 244 4.62 4.30 17.55
CA PRO A 244 4.83 5.68 17.07
C PRO A 244 6.32 6.08 16.99
N ARG A 245 7.11 5.68 17.99
CA ARG A 245 8.59 5.83 17.98
C ARG A 245 9.31 4.69 17.25
N SER A 246 10.48 4.99 16.69
CA SER A 246 11.43 3.96 16.22
C SER A 246 12.27 3.50 17.41
N SER A 247 12.63 2.21 17.43
CA SER A 247 13.61 1.63 18.36
C SER A 247 15.04 2.13 18.14
N HIS A 248 15.28 2.87 17.06
CA HIS A 248 16.63 3.30 16.69
C HIS A 248 17.22 4.29 17.71
N PHE A 249 18.45 4.00 18.16
CA PHE A 249 19.13 4.70 19.25
C PHE A 249 19.27 6.22 19.04
N ALA A 250 19.35 6.68 17.79
CA ALA A 250 19.47 8.10 17.47
C ALA A 250 18.17 8.89 17.69
N THR A 251 17.02 8.21 17.78
CA THR A 251 15.69 8.86 17.80
C THR A 251 14.86 8.55 19.04
N PHE A 252 15.20 7.54 19.84
CA PHE A 252 14.37 7.14 20.97
C PHE A 252 14.24 8.20 22.07
N TRP A 253 15.24 9.08 22.21
CA TRP A 253 15.22 10.18 23.19
C TRP A 253 14.38 11.39 22.76
N GLN A 254 13.95 11.46 21.48
CA GLN A 254 13.22 12.63 21.00
C GLN A 254 11.77 12.62 21.51
N PRO A 255 11.31 13.70 22.17
CA PRO A 255 9.92 13.80 22.60
C PRO A 255 9.01 13.98 21.37
N LEU A 256 7.99 13.11 21.23
CA LEU A 256 6.91 13.30 20.28
C LEU A 256 5.77 14.08 20.93
N PRO A 257 5.06 14.99 20.24
CA PRO A 257 3.81 15.56 20.70
C PRO A 257 2.78 14.46 21.02
N PRO A 258 1.87 14.64 22.00
CA PRO A 258 0.88 13.61 22.36
C PRO A 258 0.06 13.09 21.17
N LYS A 259 -0.34 13.97 20.26
CA LYS A 259 -1.10 13.62 19.04
C LYS A 259 -0.32 12.79 18.00
N GLU A 260 0.99 12.63 18.21
CA GLU A 260 1.89 11.83 17.37
C GLU A 260 2.38 10.56 18.08
N ARG A 261 1.87 10.28 19.29
CA ARG A 261 2.16 9.07 20.08
C ARG A 261 1.10 7.99 19.92
N LEU A 262 0.43 7.94 18.77
CA LEU A 262 -0.59 6.94 18.52
C LEU A 262 0.06 5.69 17.93
N TRP A 263 -0.24 4.57 18.57
CA TRP A 263 -0.10 3.25 17.98
C TRP A 263 -0.99 3.15 16.76
N THR A 264 -0.51 2.48 15.72
CA THR A 264 -1.28 2.27 14.49
C THR A 264 -1.35 0.79 14.20
N MET A 265 -2.56 0.26 14.13
CA MET A 265 -2.83 -1.08 13.64
C MET A 265 -3.36 -1.01 12.22
N ILE A 266 -2.77 -1.78 11.31
CA ILE A 266 -3.24 -1.94 9.93
C ILE A 266 -3.65 -3.39 9.74
N LEU A 267 -4.88 -3.59 9.28
CA LEU A 267 -5.45 -4.89 8.97
C LEU A 267 -5.52 -5.04 7.46
N PHE A 268 -4.88 -6.07 6.91
CA PHE A 268 -4.90 -6.37 5.48
C PHE A 268 -5.74 -7.60 5.22
N ASN A 269 -6.69 -7.52 4.28
CA ASN A 269 -7.42 -8.67 3.78
C ASN A 269 -7.41 -8.68 2.24
N ALA A 270 -6.48 -9.43 1.64
CA ALA A 270 -6.45 -9.66 0.19
C ALA A 270 -7.36 -10.82 -0.26
N ARG A 271 -8.03 -11.51 0.67
CA ARG A 271 -8.89 -12.64 0.36
C ARG A 271 -10.20 -12.17 -0.26
N SER A 272 -10.83 -13.07 -1.03
CA SER A 272 -12.17 -12.87 -1.59
C SER A 272 -13.31 -13.05 -0.58
N LYS A 273 -12.99 -13.31 0.70
CA LYS A 273 -13.95 -13.48 1.80
C LYS A 273 -13.60 -12.53 2.94
N GLU A 274 -14.61 -12.19 3.74
CA GLU A 274 -14.38 -11.47 4.99
C GLU A 274 -13.48 -12.27 5.93
N VAL A 275 -12.71 -11.54 6.75
CA VAL A 275 -11.83 -12.13 7.77
C VAL A 275 -12.07 -11.42 9.08
N ARG A 276 -12.23 -12.21 10.15
CA ARG A 276 -12.32 -11.70 11.52
C ARG A 276 -10.93 -11.66 12.14
N PHE A 277 -10.55 -10.50 12.64
CA PHE A 277 -9.31 -10.25 13.36
C PHE A 277 -9.61 -10.08 14.84
N THR A 278 -8.98 -10.90 15.68
CA THR A 278 -8.95 -10.65 17.13
C THR A 278 -7.91 -9.58 17.43
N ILE A 279 -8.30 -8.54 18.16
CA ILE A 279 -7.39 -7.45 18.54
C ILE A 279 -6.37 -7.97 19.55
N PRO A 280 -5.07 -7.94 19.23
CA PRO A 280 -4.02 -8.30 20.18
C PRO A 280 -3.71 -7.13 21.12
N GLY A 281 -3.01 -7.39 22.23
CA GLY A 281 -2.41 -6.35 23.06
C GLY A 281 -2.78 -6.44 24.53
N LYS A 282 -2.74 -5.29 25.21
CA LYS A 282 -2.96 -5.16 26.65
C LYS A 282 -4.41 -4.84 27.00
N ALA A 283 -4.91 -5.48 28.06
CA ALA A 283 -6.22 -5.18 28.62
C ALA A 283 -6.38 -3.68 28.92
N GLY A 284 -7.42 -3.06 28.36
CA GLY A 284 -7.74 -1.64 28.51
C GLY A 284 -7.36 -0.75 27.32
N ALA A 285 -6.60 -1.25 26.34
CA ALA A 285 -6.36 -0.52 25.09
C ALA A 285 -7.67 -0.39 24.28
N ILE A 286 -7.94 0.83 23.76
CA ILE A 286 -9.11 1.13 22.93
C ILE A 286 -8.62 1.62 21.57
N TRP A 287 -8.89 0.82 20.54
CA TRP A 287 -8.58 1.13 19.16
C TRP A 287 -9.73 1.87 18.50
N THR A 288 -9.43 2.96 17.83
CA THR A 288 -10.39 3.81 17.11
C THR A 288 -10.16 3.68 15.60
N GLN A 289 -11.22 3.40 14.83
CA GLN A 289 -11.09 3.27 13.38
C GLN A 289 -10.78 4.62 12.74
N VAL A 290 -9.77 4.65 11.87
CA VAL A 290 -9.38 5.88 11.15
C VAL A 290 -9.48 5.74 9.63
N LEU A 291 -9.41 4.52 9.09
CA LEU A 291 -9.54 4.26 7.67
C LEU A 291 -10.21 2.90 7.44
N ASP A 292 -11.14 2.84 6.50
CA ASP A 292 -11.69 1.61 5.94
C ASP A 292 -11.93 1.80 4.43
N THR A 293 -11.18 1.05 3.62
CA THR A 293 -11.29 1.11 2.15
C THR A 293 -12.61 0.59 1.57
N MET A 294 -13.39 -0.15 2.37
CA MET A 294 -14.73 -0.60 2.00
C MET A 294 -15.73 0.54 2.02
N LEU A 295 -15.53 1.54 2.88
CA LEU A 295 -16.43 2.69 2.97
C LEU A 295 -16.29 3.59 1.74
N GLU A 296 -17.39 4.23 1.36
CA GLU A 296 -17.42 5.19 0.26
C GLU A 296 -16.49 6.38 0.56
N GLU A 297 -16.68 6.97 1.75
CA GLU A 297 -15.76 7.90 2.39
C GLU A 297 -14.81 7.12 3.29
N ALA A 298 -13.71 6.63 2.71
CA ALA A 298 -12.80 5.68 3.36
C ALA A 298 -12.13 6.15 4.67
N PHE A 299 -12.28 7.42 5.03
CA PHE A 299 -11.95 7.91 6.37
C PHE A 299 -13.27 8.36 7.04
N PRO A 300 -13.78 7.59 8.01
CA PRO A 300 -15.10 7.82 8.59
C PRO A 300 -15.20 9.20 9.26
N GLU A 301 -16.40 9.77 9.22
CA GLU A 301 -16.76 10.96 10.01
C GLU A 301 -17.02 10.58 11.47
N GLU A 302 -16.98 11.54 12.40
CA GLU A 302 -17.05 11.28 13.86
C GLU A 302 -18.21 10.37 14.29
N GLY A 303 -19.37 10.44 13.64
CA GLY A 303 -20.53 9.60 13.95
C GLY A 303 -20.46 8.15 13.44
N ALA A 304 -19.51 7.84 12.55
CA ALA A 304 -19.30 6.51 11.96
C ALA A 304 -18.01 5.83 12.46
N ILE A 305 -17.28 6.47 13.40
CA ILE A 305 -16.07 5.93 13.97
C ILE A 305 -16.43 4.80 14.94
N GLU A 306 -15.90 3.61 14.66
CA GLU A 306 -15.95 2.49 15.58
C GLU A 306 -14.81 2.53 16.60
N SER A 307 -15.07 1.97 17.78
CA SER A 307 -14.05 1.71 18.80
C SER A 307 -14.13 0.27 19.28
N LYS A 308 -12.96 -0.35 19.48
CA LYS A 308 -12.84 -1.76 19.88
C LYS A 308 -11.76 -1.94 20.94
N GLY A 309 -12.07 -2.71 21.98
CA GLY A 309 -11.13 -3.09 23.02
C GLY A 309 -10.26 -4.29 22.64
N GLU A 310 -9.25 -4.56 23.48
CA GLU A 310 -8.49 -5.82 23.43
C GLU A 310 -9.42 -7.05 23.54
N GLY A 311 -9.10 -8.12 22.81
CA GLY A 311 -9.89 -9.36 22.76
C GLY A 311 -11.18 -9.28 21.94
N GLU A 312 -11.66 -8.09 21.59
CA GLU A 312 -12.75 -7.93 20.62
C GLU A 312 -12.32 -8.29 19.20
N THR A 313 -13.31 -8.48 18.33
CA THR A 313 -13.09 -8.81 16.92
C THR A 313 -13.46 -7.66 15.99
N ILE A 314 -12.62 -7.45 14.98
CA ILE A 314 -12.87 -6.56 13.84
C ILE A 314 -13.10 -7.44 12.61
N THR A 315 -14.17 -7.19 11.88
CA THR A 315 -14.43 -7.86 10.59
C THR A 315 -13.92 -6.99 9.46
N VAL A 316 -12.99 -7.51 8.67
CA VAL A 316 -12.43 -6.83 7.51
C VAL A 316 -13.01 -7.45 6.24
N SER A 317 -13.67 -6.62 5.43
CA SER A 317 -14.37 -7.03 4.22
C SER A 317 -13.44 -7.66 3.17
N PRO A 318 -13.96 -8.45 2.21
CA PRO A 318 -13.16 -8.99 1.11
C PRO A 318 -12.34 -7.92 0.37
N SER A 319 -11.08 -8.23 0.07
CA SER A 319 -10.18 -7.37 -0.71
C SER A 319 -10.20 -5.91 -0.21
N SER A 320 -9.97 -5.72 1.08
CA SER A 320 -10.00 -4.42 1.76
C SER A 320 -8.91 -4.33 2.83
N MET A 321 -8.60 -3.11 3.25
CA MET A 321 -7.82 -2.81 4.45
C MET A 321 -8.57 -1.88 5.39
N GLN A 322 -8.19 -1.96 6.67
CA GLN A 322 -8.58 -0.99 7.69
C GLN A 322 -7.36 -0.50 8.48
N VAL A 323 -7.44 0.72 9.01
CA VAL A 323 -6.43 1.30 9.91
C VAL A 323 -7.13 1.77 11.17
N TRP A 324 -6.50 1.48 12.30
CA TRP A 324 -6.97 1.82 13.63
C TRP A 324 -5.85 2.49 14.42
N GLU A 325 -6.19 3.45 15.28
CA GLU A 325 -5.23 4.15 16.14
C GLU A 325 -5.62 4.03 17.61
N SER A 326 -4.61 3.97 18.48
CA SER A 326 -4.80 3.94 19.94
C SER A 326 -3.68 4.72 20.64
N PRO A 327 -3.96 5.43 21.76
CA PRO A 327 -2.92 6.03 22.59
C PRO A 327 -2.07 4.98 23.34
N GLU A 328 -2.57 3.75 23.49
CA GLU A 328 -1.94 2.65 24.24
C GLU A 328 -2.06 1.33 23.44
N CYS A 329 -1.13 0.39 23.60
CA CYS A 329 -1.18 -0.93 22.94
C CYS A 329 -1.00 -2.04 23.97
#